data_AF-A9J5A8-F1
#
_entry.id   AF-A9J5A8-F1
#
_cell.length_a   1.000
_cell.length_b   1.000
_cell.length_c   1.000
_cell.angle_alpha   90.00
_cell.angle_beta   90.00
_cell.angle_gamma   90.00
#
_symmetry.space_group_name_H-M   'P 1'
#
loop_
_entity.id
_entity.type
_entity.pdbx_description
1 polymer ?
#
loop_
_entity_poly.entity_id
_entity_poly.type
_entity_poly.pdbx_seq_one_letter_code
_entity_poly.pdbx_strand_id
1 'polypeptide(L)'
;LHHDKHHATYVANANAALEKHPEIGEDLVALLSDVDSIPADIRQALINNGGGHLNHALFWELLSPEKTEVPAELAADIDATFGSFDAFKDAFTAAATTRFGSGWAFLVVNKEGKLEILS
;
A
#
# COMPACT_ATOMS: atom_id res chain seq x y z
N LEU A 1 -4.79 -18.17 -6.24
CA LEU A 1 -3.33 -18.10 -5.94
C LEU A 1 -2.97 -16.78 -5.24
N HIS A 2 -3.10 -15.62 -5.91
CA HIS A 2 -2.72 -14.33 -5.31
C HIS A 2 -3.52 -13.99 -4.04
N HIS A 3 -4.85 -14.13 -4.08
CA HIS A 3 -5.70 -13.98 -2.89
C HIS A 3 -5.53 -15.17 -1.92
N ASP A 4 -6.07 -16.35 -2.25
CA ASP A 4 -6.19 -17.45 -1.28
C ASP A 4 -4.89 -18.08 -0.76
N LYS A 5 -3.73 -17.77 -1.38
CA LYS A 5 -2.43 -18.32 -0.96
C LYS A 5 -1.47 -17.22 -0.50
N HIS A 6 -1.15 -16.26 -1.37
CA HIS A 6 -0.19 -15.21 -1.01
C HIS A 6 -0.76 -14.28 0.07
N HIS A 7 -1.94 -13.70 -0.15
CA HIS A 7 -2.57 -12.84 0.84
C HIS A 7 -2.84 -13.60 2.16
N ALA A 8 -3.36 -14.83 2.08
CA ALA A 8 -3.60 -15.65 3.27
C ALA A 8 -2.33 -15.94 4.10
N THR A 9 -1.18 -16.10 3.44
CA THR A 9 0.11 -16.31 4.13
C THR A 9 0.54 -15.07 4.89
N TYR A 10 0.38 -13.87 4.32
CA TYR A 10 0.66 -12.62 5.02
C TYR A 10 -0.23 -12.46 6.26
N VAL A 11 -1.53 -12.74 6.14
CA VAL A 11 -2.46 -12.69 7.28
C VAL A 11 -2.05 -13.67 8.38
N ALA A 12 -1.77 -14.93 8.04
CA ALA A 12 -1.39 -15.96 9.01
C ALA A 12 -0.11 -15.58 9.77
N ASN A 13 0.91 -15.09 9.05
CA ASN A 13 2.19 -14.72 9.65
C ASN A 13 2.09 -13.41 10.46
N ALA A 14 1.26 -12.46 10.04
CA ALA A 14 1.01 -11.24 10.81
C ALA A 14 0.34 -11.57 12.16
N ASN A 15 -0.69 -12.42 12.15
CA ASN A 15 -1.35 -12.89 13.37
C ASN A 15 -0.36 -13.59 14.32
N ALA A 16 0.46 -14.51 13.80
CA ALA A 16 1.46 -15.21 14.60
C ALA A 16 2.53 -14.27 15.20
N ALA A 17 2.81 -13.13 14.57
CA ALA A 17 3.69 -12.10 15.12
C ALA A 17 3.00 -11.30 16.24
N LEU A 18 1.75 -10.88 16.01
CA LEU A 18 0.96 -10.11 16.98
C LEU A 18 0.64 -10.91 18.25
N GLU A 19 0.43 -12.22 18.15
CA GLU A 19 0.18 -13.11 19.31
C GLU A 19 1.29 -13.07 20.37
N LYS A 20 2.52 -12.69 20.00
CA LYS A 20 3.64 -12.54 20.95
C LYS A 20 3.57 -11.26 21.78
N HIS A 21 2.86 -10.25 21.28
CA HIS A 21 2.76 -8.91 21.85
C HIS A 21 1.30 -8.41 21.83
N PRO A 22 0.36 -9.06 22.53
CA PRO A 22 -1.05 -8.67 22.52
C PRO A 22 -1.29 -7.24 23.03
N GLU A 23 -0.34 -6.67 23.80
CA GLU A 23 -0.42 -5.32 24.34
C GLU A 23 -0.35 -4.20 23.29
N ILE A 24 0.16 -4.47 22.08
CA ILE A 24 0.25 -3.47 21.01
C ILE A 24 -1.02 -3.42 20.14
N GLY A 25 -1.95 -4.35 20.35
CA GLY A 25 -3.17 -4.47 19.55
C GLY A 25 -2.92 -4.95 18.11
N GLU A 26 -3.91 -4.75 17.24
CA GLU A 26 -3.92 -5.27 15.86
C GLU A 26 -4.17 -4.20 14.79
N ASP A 27 -4.15 -2.91 15.15
CA ASP A 27 -4.26 -1.81 14.19
C ASP A 27 -2.95 -1.66 13.39
N LEU A 28 -2.87 -2.41 12.29
CA LEU A 28 -1.69 -2.42 11.42
C LEU A 28 -1.40 -1.06 10.78
N VAL A 29 -2.40 -0.21 10.55
CA VAL A 29 -2.15 1.13 9.99
C VAL A 29 -1.42 1.99 11.02
N ALA A 30 -1.86 1.98 12.27
CA ALA A 30 -1.18 2.68 13.36
C ALA A 30 0.23 2.11 13.59
N LEU A 31 0.37 0.79 13.66
CA LEU A 31 1.65 0.12 13.92
C LEU A 31 2.67 0.36 12.81
N LEU A 32 2.25 0.33 11.54
CA LEU A 32 3.16 0.53 10.40
C LEU A 32 3.43 2.01 10.08
N SER A 33 2.67 2.93 10.66
CA SER A 33 2.95 4.37 10.57
C SER A 33 4.14 4.79 11.44
N ASP A 34 4.46 4.02 12.48
CA ASP A 34 5.65 4.18 13.32
C ASP A 34 6.27 2.81 13.63
N VAL A 35 7.05 2.28 12.69
CA VAL A 35 7.64 0.94 12.79
C VAL A 35 8.64 0.80 13.93
N ASP A 36 9.18 1.90 14.46
CA ASP A 36 10.10 1.88 15.58
C ASP A 36 9.40 1.62 16.92
N SER A 37 8.09 1.90 16.99
CA SER A 37 7.24 1.55 18.14
C SER A 37 7.00 0.05 18.28
N ILE A 38 7.16 -0.72 17.18
CA ILE A 38 6.94 -2.17 17.18
C ILE A 38 8.11 -2.87 17.91
N PRO A 39 7.82 -3.82 18.83
CA PRO A 39 8.84 -4.61 19.53
C PRO A 39 9.84 -5.25 18.56
N ALA A 40 11.12 -5.12 18.87
CA ALA A 40 12.21 -5.38 17.93
C ALA A 40 12.23 -6.84 17.42
N ASP A 41 11.79 -7.80 18.22
CA ASP A 41 11.76 -9.23 17.90
C ASP A 41 10.65 -9.63 16.92
N ILE A 42 9.60 -8.82 16.79
CA ILE A 42 8.53 -9.01 15.79
C ILE A 42 8.50 -7.96 14.68
N ARG A 43 9.24 -6.85 14.84
CA ARG A 43 9.19 -5.69 13.95
C ARG A 43 9.27 -6.05 12.47
N GLN A 44 10.32 -6.74 12.04
CA GLN A 44 10.47 -7.06 10.61
C GLN A 44 9.39 -8.05 10.12
N ALA A 45 8.97 -8.99 10.98
CA ALA A 45 7.89 -9.91 10.63
C ALA A 45 6.57 -9.15 10.41
N LEU A 46 6.29 -8.15 11.23
CA LEU A 46 5.08 -7.33 11.12
C LEU A 46 5.18 -6.33 9.95
N ILE A 47 6.34 -5.73 9.69
CA ILE A 47 6.57 -4.93 8.47
C ILE A 47 6.28 -5.75 7.22
N ASN A 48 6.85 -6.96 7.12
CA ASN A 48 6.72 -7.78 5.91
C ASN A 48 5.30 -8.34 5.75
N ASN A 49 4.72 -8.89 6.81
CA ASN A 49 3.45 -9.62 6.72
C ASN A 49 2.25 -8.72 7.00
N GLY A 50 2.34 -7.78 7.93
CA GLY A 50 1.34 -6.73 8.13
C GLY A 50 1.26 -5.80 6.91
N GLY A 51 2.41 -5.35 6.40
CA GLY A 51 2.47 -4.58 5.14
C GLY A 51 1.97 -5.40 3.95
N GLY A 52 2.33 -6.68 3.88
CA GLY A 52 1.79 -7.61 2.89
C GLY A 52 0.26 -7.69 2.95
N HIS A 53 -0.34 -7.82 4.14
CA HIS A 53 -1.79 -7.83 4.31
C HIS A 53 -2.42 -6.51 3.87
N LEU A 54 -1.99 -5.36 4.40
CA LEU A 54 -2.57 -4.05 4.07
C LEU A 54 -2.49 -3.75 2.57
N ASN A 55 -1.33 -4.00 1.94
CA ASN A 55 -1.15 -3.74 0.52
C ASN A 55 -2.09 -4.59 -0.34
N HIS A 56 -2.29 -5.86 0.00
CA HIS A 56 -3.20 -6.72 -0.76
C HIS A 56 -4.67 -6.39 -0.50
N ALA A 57 -5.05 -6.10 0.76
CA ALA A 57 -6.40 -5.69 1.10
C ALA A 57 -6.82 -4.46 0.28
N LEU A 58 -5.96 -3.42 0.24
CA LEU A 58 -6.18 -2.25 -0.60
C LEU A 58 -6.21 -2.60 -2.10
N PHE A 59 -5.28 -3.43 -2.57
CA PHE A 59 -5.22 -3.81 -3.99
C PHE A 59 -6.51 -4.45 -4.49
N TRP A 60 -7.17 -5.28 -3.69
CA TRP A 60 -8.44 -5.90 -4.11
C TRP A 60 -9.59 -4.90 -4.20
N GLU A 61 -9.64 -3.92 -3.31
CA GLU A 61 -10.66 -2.85 -3.32
C GLU A 61 -10.48 -1.87 -4.48
N LEU A 62 -9.24 -1.70 -4.96
CA LEU A 62 -8.92 -0.83 -6.09
C LEU A 62 -9.22 -1.47 -7.47
N LEU A 63 -9.55 -2.75 -7.52
CA LEU A 63 -9.88 -3.46 -8.76
C LEU A 63 -11.38 -3.57 -8.95
N SER A 64 -11.84 -3.33 -10.18
CA SER A 64 -13.25 -3.45 -10.55
C SER A 64 -13.40 -4.23 -11.86
N PRO A 65 -14.40 -5.13 -11.99
CA PRO A 65 -14.76 -5.71 -13.27
C PRO A 65 -15.46 -4.69 -14.19
N GLU A 66 -15.90 -3.57 -13.64
CA GLU A 66 -16.59 -2.50 -14.33
C GLU A 66 -15.65 -1.33 -14.61
N LYS A 67 -15.79 -0.72 -15.78
CA LYS A 67 -15.09 0.52 -16.09
C LYS A 67 -15.64 1.62 -15.19
N THR A 68 -14.77 2.27 -14.45
CA THR A 68 -15.05 3.50 -13.70
C THR A 68 -14.42 4.70 -14.39
N GLU A 69 -14.98 5.87 -14.15
CA GLU A 69 -14.38 7.14 -14.57
C GLU A 69 -13.65 7.76 -13.37
N VAL A 70 -12.60 8.54 -13.65
CA VAL A 70 -11.86 9.24 -12.60
C VAL A 70 -12.77 10.30 -11.97
N PRO A 71 -12.97 10.33 -10.63
CA PRO A 71 -13.74 11.37 -9.97
C PRO A 71 -13.21 12.77 -10.29
N ALA A 72 -14.09 13.76 -10.46
CA ALA A 72 -13.72 15.10 -10.93
C ALA A 72 -12.68 15.79 -10.02
N GLU A 73 -12.77 15.62 -8.71
CA GLU A 73 -11.81 16.16 -7.74
C GLU A 73 -10.42 15.53 -7.92
N LEU A 74 -10.36 14.20 -8.04
CA LEU A 74 -9.10 13.49 -8.29
C LEU A 74 -8.50 13.85 -9.66
N ALA A 75 -9.34 14.01 -10.70
CA ALA A 75 -8.87 14.43 -12.02
C ALA A 75 -8.24 15.82 -11.96
N ALA A 76 -8.86 16.76 -11.24
CA ALA A 76 -8.30 18.11 -11.05
C ALA A 76 -6.97 18.09 -10.29
N ASP A 77 -6.85 17.27 -9.24
CA ASP A 77 -5.60 17.13 -8.48
C ASP A 77 -4.49 16.47 -9.31
N ILE A 78 -4.85 15.49 -10.16
CA ILE A 78 -3.93 14.87 -11.11
C ILE A 78 -3.43 15.91 -12.11
N ASP A 79 -4.32 16.69 -12.72
CA ASP A 79 -3.93 17.72 -13.69
C ASP A 79 -3.09 18.82 -13.02
N ALA A 80 -3.42 19.23 -11.80
CA ALA A 80 -2.66 20.22 -11.05
C ALA A 80 -1.25 19.73 -10.66
N THR A 81 -1.07 18.43 -10.43
CA THR A 81 0.20 17.85 -9.97
C THR A 81 1.07 17.39 -11.14
N PHE A 82 0.49 16.71 -12.12
CA PHE A 82 1.20 16.02 -13.20
C PHE A 82 1.02 16.70 -14.57
N GLY A 83 0.14 17.71 -14.66
CA GLY A 83 -0.14 18.47 -15.88
C GLY A 83 -1.20 17.85 -16.79
N SER A 84 -1.33 16.53 -16.80
CA SER A 84 -2.43 15.80 -17.44
C SER A 84 -2.54 14.37 -16.91
N PHE A 85 -3.69 13.72 -17.11
CA PHE A 85 -3.85 12.29 -16.83
C PHE A 85 -2.88 11.40 -17.62
N ASP A 86 -2.58 11.74 -18.88
CA ASP A 86 -1.61 10.98 -19.69
C ASP A 86 -0.20 11.09 -19.10
N ALA A 87 0.21 12.28 -18.66
CA ALA A 87 1.49 12.48 -17.99
C ALA A 87 1.57 11.72 -16.65
N PHE A 88 0.48 11.70 -15.88
CA PHE A 88 0.37 10.86 -14.68
C PHE A 88 0.55 9.38 -15.03
N LYS A 89 -0.15 8.88 -16.06
CA LYS A 89 -0.08 7.48 -16.46
C LYS A 89 1.34 7.09 -16.91
N ASP A 90 2.02 7.94 -17.65
CA ASP A 90 3.40 7.73 -18.05
C ASP A 90 4.34 7.68 -16.84
N ALA A 91 4.21 8.62 -15.91
CA ALA A 91 5.02 8.66 -14.69
C ALA A 91 4.76 7.44 -13.78
N PHE A 92 3.50 7.05 -13.60
CA PHE A 92 3.12 5.88 -12.80
C PHE A 92 3.62 4.58 -13.44
N THR A 93 3.49 4.46 -14.76
CA THR A 93 4.02 3.32 -15.53
C THR A 93 5.53 3.23 -15.41
N ALA A 94 6.24 4.37 -15.49
CA ALA A 94 7.69 4.40 -15.28
C ALA A 94 8.04 3.89 -13.87
N ALA A 95 7.42 4.42 -12.81
CA ALA A 95 7.67 4.00 -11.43
C ALA A 95 7.42 2.50 -11.20
N ALA A 96 6.36 1.95 -11.81
CA ALA A 96 6.02 0.53 -11.74
C ALA A 96 6.98 -0.38 -12.54
N THR A 97 7.45 0.08 -13.69
CA THR A 97 8.34 -0.72 -14.56
C THR A 97 9.81 -0.66 -14.14
N THR A 98 10.25 0.42 -13.51
CA THR A 98 11.64 0.57 -13.05
C THR A 98 11.88 0.05 -11.63
N ARG A 99 10.82 -0.39 -10.92
CA ARG A 99 10.96 -1.12 -9.65
C ARG A 99 11.76 -2.40 -9.88
N PHE A 100 13.02 -2.41 -9.43
CA PHE A 100 13.89 -3.59 -9.53
C PHE A 100 13.60 -4.56 -8.37
N GLY A 101 13.33 -5.83 -8.71
CA GLY A 101 12.89 -6.84 -7.74
C GLY A 101 11.41 -6.74 -7.39
N SER A 102 11.00 -7.34 -6.28
CA SER A 102 9.61 -7.28 -5.82
C SER A 102 9.28 -5.93 -5.19
N GLY A 103 8.09 -5.39 -5.47
CA GLY A 103 7.61 -4.15 -4.88
C GLY A 103 6.25 -3.72 -5.43
N TRP A 104 5.90 -2.47 -5.17
CA TRP A 104 4.63 -1.84 -5.54
C TRP A 104 4.91 -0.47 -6.16
N ALA A 105 3.96 0.07 -6.92
CA ALA A 105 3.92 1.48 -7.27
C ALA A 105 2.63 2.07 -6.72
N PHE A 106 2.71 3.27 -6.15
CA PHE A 106 1.61 3.93 -5.47
C PHE A 106 1.41 5.35 -6.00
N LEU A 107 0.15 5.76 -6.05
CA LEU A 107 -0.26 7.15 -6.04
C LEU A 107 -0.68 7.45 -4.60
N VAL A 108 -0.02 8.41 -3.95
CA VAL A 108 -0.25 8.73 -2.54
C VAL A 108 -0.58 10.21 -2.36
N VAL A 109 -1.18 10.55 -1.22
CA VAL A 109 -1.30 11.93 -0.73
C VAL A 109 -0.23 12.14 0.34
N ASN A 110 0.67 13.10 0.12
CA ASN A 110 1.72 13.43 1.07
C ASN A 110 1.19 14.27 2.26
N LYS A 111 2.08 14.64 3.19
CA LYS A 111 1.69 15.39 4.41
C LYS A 111 1.19 16.81 4.10
N GLU A 112 1.56 17.36 2.95
CA GLU A 112 1.12 18.65 2.43
C GLU A 112 -0.21 18.56 1.67
N GLY A 113 -0.81 17.36 1.56
CA GLY A 113 -2.06 17.14 0.83
C GLY A 113 -1.88 17.13 -0.69
N LYS A 114 -0.68 16.82 -1.20
CA LYS A 114 -0.36 16.76 -2.63
C LYS A 114 -0.18 15.33 -3.11
N LEU A 115 -0.53 15.10 -4.37
CA LEU A 115 -0.33 13.81 -5.00
C LEU A 115 1.15 13.55 -5.26
N GLU A 116 1.60 12.33 -5.01
CA GLU A 116 2.96 11.87 -5.30
C GLU A 116 2.93 10.44 -5.84
N ILE A 117 3.93 10.09 -6.67
CA ILE A 117 4.15 8.73 -7.15
C ILE A 117 5.39 8.18 -6.47
N LEU A 118 5.27 7.00 -5.85
CA LEU A 118 6.34 6.30 -5.15
C LEU A 118 6.40 4.85 -5.63
N SER A 119 7.57 4.20 -5.53
CA SER A 119 7.68 2.74 -5.62
C SER A 119 8.67 2.17 -4.62
#